data_AF-A0A1Y1ZPT4-F1
#
_entry.id   AF-A0A1Y1ZPT4-F1
#
_cell.length_a   1.000
_cell.length_b   1.000
_cell.length_c   1.000
_cell.angle_alpha   90.00
_cell.angle_beta   90.00
_cell.angle_gamma   90.00
#
_symmetry.space_group_name_H-M   'P 1'
#
loop_
_entity.id
_entity.type
_entity.pdbx_description
1 polymer ?
#
loop_
_entity_poly.entity_id
_entity_poly.type
_entity_poly.pdbx_seq_one_letter_code
_entity_poly.pdbx_strand_id
1 'polypeptide(L)'
;MSDPLSVTASLLTLVGSGFQAAKSLYNLANSIGSAGLEVRTYADEIDALSKLLQRIRSEILSKPKNAPLYAQNLLQDIVDVCKRALDPILGIQKALEPLLERYRDSPRKLKQFGLRVQWVFMSKDKLQFYRGALRAQHRLLDTTLEMMILQSVREQNPQNTYVLQISLENSIDGIRNTLNSAKYLRIDGAIPMGLVDKFIGVTPEMREHLLLPSLEHQPRALDDRSSSAVTTTSVSTEPTDEGDNSIDEEIVEFIDSTVRGEVDTRFDKTGQDLWEDMRVASRKVLRHAEAVLNDMQTRKPDGEDETKPLSSQALGRAQRQGVDHVATGSITFKNADGKAYELPYDEFRNWKDLKKWLYSLYPFPNPGSEIERLRARGFQDNSYDLLGPQDQTIVPEYWGKVVKPGWTVKLRFHRASLNDGSPSFWLSTFVGRGIMTKR
;
A
#
# COMPACT_ATOMS: atom_id res chain seq x y z
N MET A 1 1.36 -9.94 -32.85
CA MET A 1 2.64 -9.92 -32.10
C MET A 1 2.88 -8.48 -31.72
N SER A 2 3.15 -8.20 -30.44
CA SER A 2 3.44 -6.84 -29.99
C SER A 2 4.88 -6.50 -30.32
N ASP A 3 5.10 -5.46 -31.12
CA ASP A 3 6.43 -4.90 -31.35
C ASP A 3 6.97 -4.32 -30.02
N PRO A 4 8.24 -4.54 -29.63
CA PRO A 4 8.83 -3.89 -28.45
C PRO A 4 8.62 -2.37 -28.41
N LEU A 5 8.57 -1.71 -29.58
CA LEU A 5 8.23 -0.29 -29.68
C LEU A 5 6.78 -0.02 -29.27
N SER A 6 5.84 -0.89 -29.62
CA SER A 6 4.44 -0.80 -29.22
C SER A 6 4.26 -0.93 -27.71
N VAL A 7 4.96 -1.87 -27.07
CA VAL A 7 4.93 -2.04 -25.61
C VAL A 7 5.53 -0.81 -24.92
N THR A 8 6.67 -0.33 -25.42
CA THR A 8 7.33 0.87 -24.90
C THR A 8 6.45 2.12 -25.01
N ALA A 9 5.73 2.28 -26.13
CA ALA A 9 4.78 3.37 -26.33
C ALA A 9 3.59 3.25 -25.36
N SER A 10 3.02 2.05 -25.20
CA SER A 10 1.95 1.79 -24.23
C SER A 10 2.38 2.11 -22.78
N LEU A 11 3.60 1.73 -22.40
CA LEU A 11 4.18 2.05 -21.10
C LEU A 11 4.34 3.56 -20.92
N LEU A 12 4.88 4.27 -21.92
CA LEU A 12 5.05 5.72 -21.86
C LEU A 12 3.72 6.45 -21.65
N THR A 13 2.68 6.08 -22.41
CA THR A 13 1.34 6.66 -22.25
C THR A 13 0.79 6.39 -20.85
N LEU A 14 0.92 5.15 -20.35
CA LEU A 14 0.44 4.80 -19.01
C LEU A 14 1.20 5.54 -17.90
N VAL A 15 2.52 5.66 -18.01
CA VAL A 15 3.36 6.43 -17.07
C VAL A 15 2.94 7.90 -17.04
N GLY A 16 2.72 8.51 -18.21
CA GLY A 16 2.24 9.89 -18.31
C GLY A 16 0.88 10.09 -17.65
N SER A 17 -0.09 9.25 -17.99
CA SER A 17 -1.43 9.28 -17.39
C SER A 17 -1.40 9.01 -15.88
N GLY A 18 -0.55 8.09 -15.42
CA GLY A 18 -0.37 7.75 -14.01
C GLY A 18 0.21 8.92 -13.20
N PHE A 19 1.28 9.55 -13.68
CA PHE A 19 1.83 10.74 -13.01
C PHE A 19 0.85 11.92 -12.98
N GLN A 20 0.11 12.13 -14.07
CA GLN A 20 -0.95 13.15 -14.09
C GLN A 20 -2.04 12.85 -13.07
N ALA A 21 -2.49 11.59 -12.98
CA ALA A 21 -3.50 11.14 -12.02
C ALA A 21 -3.03 11.26 -10.57
N ALA A 22 -1.77 10.93 -10.28
CA ALA A 22 -1.21 11.10 -8.94
C ALA A 22 -1.14 12.59 -8.56
N LYS A 23 -0.65 13.43 -9.47
CA LYS A 23 -0.55 14.89 -9.25
C LYS A 23 -1.91 15.53 -8.99
N SER A 24 -2.93 15.20 -9.77
CA SER A 24 -4.29 15.72 -9.56
C SER A 24 -4.89 15.26 -8.22
N LEU A 25 -4.66 14.01 -7.80
CA LEU A 25 -5.09 13.51 -6.49
C LEU A 25 -4.37 14.22 -5.34
N TYR A 26 -3.06 14.48 -5.45
CA TYR A 26 -2.36 15.28 -4.46
C TYR A 26 -2.92 16.70 -4.38
N ASN A 27 -3.18 17.34 -5.52
CA ASN A 27 -3.79 18.67 -5.55
C ASN A 27 -5.17 18.68 -4.88
N LEU A 28 -6.02 17.70 -5.22
CA LEU A 28 -7.32 17.50 -4.59
C LEU A 28 -7.17 17.31 -3.07
N ALA A 29 -6.32 16.37 -2.65
CA ALA A 29 -6.09 16.04 -1.25
C ALA A 29 -5.54 17.22 -0.44
N ASN A 30 -4.64 18.00 -1.02
CA ASN A 30 -4.06 19.18 -0.38
C ASN A 30 -5.10 20.31 -0.24
N SER A 31 -5.98 20.46 -1.23
CA SER A 31 -7.02 21.48 -1.20
C SER A 31 -8.10 21.18 -0.16
N ILE A 32 -8.40 19.90 0.11
CA ILE A 32 -9.36 19.50 1.16
C ILE A 32 -8.72 19.22 2.54
N GLY A 33 -7.41 19.47 2.69
CA GLY A 33 -6.70 19.37 3.97
C GLY A 33 -6.61 17.96 4.55
N SER A 34 -6.97 17.80 5.83
CA SER A 34 -6.86 16.51 6.54
C SER A 34 -7.79 15.43 5.99
N ALA A 35 -8.96 15.82 5.46
CA ALA A 35 -9.90 14.90 4.82
C ALA A 35 -9.30 14.23 3.56
N GLY A 36 -8.23 14.79 3.00
CA GLY A 36 -7.53 14.26 1.84
C GLY A 36 -6.66 13.03 2.12
N LEU A 37 -6.58 12.51 3.36
CA LEU A 37 -5.66 11.41 3.69
C LEU A 37 -5.85 10.16 2.82
N GLU A 38 -7.10 9.73 2.63
CA GLU A 38 -7.38 8.56 1.77
C GLU A 38 -7.06 8.85 0.31
N VAL A 39 -7.38 10.06 -0.17
CA VAL A 39 -7.04 10.51 -1.53
C VAL A 39 -5.52 10.51 -1.76
N ARG A 40 -4.71 10.97 -0.79
CA ARG A 40 -3.24 10.89 -0.85
C ARG A 40 -2.77 9.45 -0.98
N THR A 41 -3.40 8.53 -0.27
CA THR A 41 -2.98 7.13 -0.33
C THR A 41 -3.22 6.52 -1.72
N TYR A 42 -4.28 6.90 -2.43
CA TYR A 42 -4.44 6.54 -3.85
C TYR A 42 -3.36 7.20 -4.72
N ALA A 43 -3.03 8.47 -4.46
CA ALA A 43 -1.98 9.19 -5.18
C ALA A 43 -0.60 8.54 -5.01
N ASP A 44 -0.24 8.14 -3.78
CA ASP A 44 1.00 7.45 -3.44
C ASP A 44 1.12 6.13 -4.22
N GLU A 45 0.04 5.35 -4.28
CA GLU A 45 0.02 4.04 -4.96
C GLU A 45 0.12 4.18 -6.47
N ILE A 46 -0.56 5.17 -7.06
CA ILE A 46 -0.48 5.46 -8.50
C ILE A 46 0.90 6.02 -8.88
N ASP A 47 1.50 6.86 -8.02
CA ASP A 47 2.86 7.38 -8.22
C ASP A 47 3.91 6.26 -8.15
N ALA A 48 3.79 5.36 -7.16
CA ALA A 48 4.66 4.18 -7.04
C ALA A 48 4.56 3.28 -8.29
N LEU A 49 3.34 3.00 -8.76
CA LEU A 49 3.10 2.26 -9.99
C LEU A 49 3.74 2.93 -11.21
N SER A 50 3.59 4.25 -11.33
CA SER A 50 4.15 5.03 -12.44
C SER A 50 5.69 5.01 -12.45
N LYS A 51 6.30 5.11 -11.26
CA LYS A 51 7.75 4.97 -11.10
C LYS A 51 8.25 3.57 -11.48
N LEU A 52 7.53 2.52 -11.09
CA LEU A 52 7.86 1.14 -11.45
C LEU A 52 7.78 0.92 -12.98
N LEU A 53 6.70 1.37 -13.62
CA LEU A 53 6.55 1.31 -15.08
C LEU A 53 7.68 2.04 -15.81
N GLN A 54 8.12 3.20 -15.29
CA GLN A 54 9.25 3.93 -15.85
C GLN A 54 10.58 3.15 -15.68
N ARG A 55 10.79 2.44 -14.56
CA ARG A 55 11.95 1.55 -14.38
C ARG A 55 11.94 0.39 -15.37
N ILE A 56 10.79 -0.27 -15.54
CA ILE A 56 10.61 -1.36 -16.53
C ILE A 56 10.93 -0.88 -17.93
N ARG A 57 10.43 0.30 -18.31
CA ARG A 57 10.73 0.93 -19.59
C ARG A 57 12.23 1.14 -19.79
N SER A 58 12.92 1.67 -18.78
CA SER A 58 14.39 1.86 -18.84
C SER A 58 15.12 0.53 -19.01
N GLU A 59 14.69 -0.54 -18.33
CA GLU A 59 15.29 -1.86 -18.46
C GLU A 59 15.12 -2.42 -19.88
N ILE A 60 13.91 -2.34 -20.46
CA ILE A 60 13.63 -2.77 -21.85
C ILE A 60 14.52 -2.02 -22.85
N LEU A 61 14.63 -0.70 -22.69
CA LEU A 61 15.41 0.14 -23.60
C LEU A 61 16.92 -0.09 -23.46
N SER A 62 17.40 -0.45 -22.27
CA SER A 62 18.82 -0.72 -22.03
C SER A 62 19.29 -2.05 -22.65
N LYS A 63 18.38 -3.03 -22.82
CA LYS A 63 18.70 -4.40 -23.28
C LYS A 63 17.73 -4.90 -24.35
N PRO A 64 17.60 -4.20 -25.50
CA PRO A 64 16.56 -4.50 -26.49
C PRO A 64 16.71 -5.87 -27.16
N LYS A 65 17.93 -6.41 -27.25
CA LYS A 65 18.21 -7.69 -27.92
C LYS A 65 17.80 -8.93 -27.11
N ASN A 66 17.58 -8.79 -25.81
CA ASN A 66 17.48 -9.94 -24.90
C ASN A 66 16.10 -10.08 -24.24
N ALA A 67 15.18 -9.13 -24.43
CA ALA A 67 13.84 -9.25 -23.83
C ALA A 67 13.05 -10.37 -24.52
N PRO A 68 12.72 -11.48 -23.83
CA PRO A 68 11.95 -12.55 -24.43
C PRO A 68 10.59 -12.03 -24.92
N LEU A 69 10.16 -12.43 -26.12
CA LEU A 69 8.86 -12.04 -26.69
C LEU A 69 7.70 -12.31 -25.71
N TYR A 70 7.81 -13.38 -24.93
CA TYR A 70 6.85 -13.73 -23.89
C TYR A 70 6.72 -12.63 -22.82
N ALA A 71 7.83 -12.08 -22.34
CA ALA A 71 7.84 -11.03 -21.32
C ALA A 71 7.18 -9.75 -21.84
N GLN A 72 7.38 -9.42 -23.13
CA GLN A 72 6.74 -8.26 -23.76
C GLN A 72 5.21 -8.41 -23.85
N ASN A 73 4.72 -9.59 -24.24
CA ASN A 73 3.28 -9.87 -24.27
C ASN A 73 2.67 -9.84 -22.86
N LEU A 74 3.37 -10.41 -21.88
CA LEU A 74 2.94 -10.40 -20.48
C LEU A 74 2.85 -8.97 -19.91
N LEU A 75 3.86 -8.13 -20.19
CA LEU A 75 3.85 -6.72 -19.81
C LEU A 75 2.68 -5.98 -20.46
N GLN A 76 2.39 -6.25 -21.73
CA GLN A 76 1.25 -5.65 -22.41
C GLN A 76 -0.08 -6.00 -21.74
N ASP A 77 -0.29 -7.29 -21.40
CA ASP A 77 -1.49 -7.73 -20.67
C ASP A 77 -1.66 -6.98 -19.34
N ILE A 78 -0.57 -6.85 -18.57
CA ILE A 78 -0.58 -6.15 -17.28
C ILE A 78 -0.85 -4.64 -17.46
N VAL A 79 -0.23 -4.01 -18.46
CA VAL A 79 -0.41 -2.59 -18.78
C VAL A 79 -1.85 -2.29 -19.17
N ASP A 80 -2.50 -3.16 -19.93
CA ASP A 80 -3.89 -2.97 -20.34
C ASP A 80 -4.88 -3.14 -19.17
N VAL A 81 -4.54 -3.98 -18.18
CA VAL A 81 -5.26 -4.02 -16.89
C VAL A 81 -5.06 -2.72 -16.11
N CYS A 82 -3.83 -2.21 -16.00
CA CYS A 82 -3.55 -0.93 -15.33
C CYS A 82 -4.33 0.24 -15.95
N LYS A 83 -4.37 0.35 -17.28
CA LYS A 83 -5.12 1.39 -18.00
C LYS A 83 -6.60 1.37 -17.61
N ARG A 84 -7.24 0.19 -17.68
CA ARG A 84 -8.66 0.03 -17.34
C ARG A 84 -8.95 0.26 -15.85
N ALA A 85 -8.01 -0.06 -14.96
CA ALA A 85 -8.17 0.20 -13.53
C ALA A 85 -8.00 1.68 -13.17
N LEU A 86 -7.16 2.43 -13.90
CA LEU A 86 -6.95 3.87 -13.69
C LEU A 86 -8.11 4.73 -14.23
N ASP A 87 -8.74 4.31 -15.32
CA ASP A 87 -9.69 5.16 -16.05
C ASP A 87 -10.90 5.64 -15.19
N PRO A 88 -11.52 4.81 -14.34
CA PRO A 88 -12.57 5.27 -13.42
C PRO A 88 -12.05 6.27 -12.38
N ILE A 89 -10.82 6.11 -11.90
CA ILE A 89 -10.21 7.04 -10.92
C ILE A 89 -9.99 8.40 -11.58
N LEU A 90 -9.51 8.42 -12.83
CA LEU A 90 -9.38 9.64 -13.64
C LEU A 90 -10.74 10.30 -13.91
N GLY A 91 -11.79 9.51 -14.17
CA GLY A 91 -13.16 10.00 -14.32
C GLY A 91 -13.65 10.75 -13.09
N ILE A 92 -13.47 10.16 -11.90
CA ILE A 92 -13.82 10.80 -10.62
C ILE A 92 -13.05 12.11 -10.43
N GLN A 93 -11.75 12.14 -10.72
CA GLN A 93 -10.96 13.37 -10.57
C GLN A 93 -11.49 14.51 -11.43
N LYS A 94 -11.75 14.24 -12.72
CA LYS A 94 -12.29 15.24 -13.66
C LYS A 94 -13.65 15.76 -13.22
N ALA A 95 -14.46 14.89 -12.61
CA ALA A 95 -15.75 15.26 -12.04
C ALA A 95 -15.64 16.11 -10.77
N LEU A 96 -14.67 15.84 -9.91
CA LEU A 96 -14.50 16.54 -8.63
C LEU A 96 -13.78 17.89 -8.77
N GLU A 97 -12.98 18.09 -9.81
CA GLU A 97 -12.18 19.30 -10.01
C GLU A 97 -13.01 20.60 -10.12
N PRO A 98 -14.12 20.66 -10.91
CA PRO A 98 -14.97 21.85 -10.95
C PRO A 98 -15.62 22.19 -9.61
N LEU A 99 -15.97 21.16 -8.82
CA LEU A 99 -16.56 21.35 -7.48
C LEU A 99 -15.53 21.90 -6.50
N LEU A 100 -14.28 21.44 -6.62
CA LEU A 100 -13.20 21.95 -5.79
C LEU A 100 -12.97 23.44 -6.03
N GLU A 101 -12.96 23.87 -7.30
CA GLU A 101 -12.81 25.30 -7.61
C GLU A 101 -14.02 26.11 -7.15
N ARG A 102 -15.24 25.57 -7.30
CA ARG A 102 -16.48 26.23 -6.83
C ARG A 102 -16.48 26.48 -5.32
N TYR A 103 -15.95 25.57 -4.51
CA TYR A 103 -15.96 25.70 -3.04
C TYR A 103 -14.69 26.30 -2.45
N ARG A 104 -13.71 26.66 -3.29
CA ARG A 104 -12.42 27.18 -2.84
C ARG A 104 -12.55 28.40 -1.93
N ASP A 105 -13.49 29.29 -2.23
CA ASP A 105 -13.72 30.53 -1.49
C ASP A 105 -14.60 30.36 -0.24
N SER A 106 -15.16 29.16 -0.03
CA SER A 106 -16.03 28.85 1.11
C SER A 106 -15.43 27.73 1.97
N PRO A 107 -14.63 28.05 3.02
CA PRO A 107 -13.95 27.05 3.85
C PRO A 107 -14.89 26.02 4.48
N ARG A 108 -16.13 26.42 4.83
CA ARG A 108 -17.14 25.53 5.40
C ARG A 108 -17.66 24.54 4.37
N LYS A 109 -18.06 25.01 3.17
CA LYS A 109 -18.51 24.14 2.07
C LYS A 109 -17.35 23.24 1.59
N LEU A 110 -16.11 23.76 1.52
CA LEU A 110 -14.91 22.97 1.20
C LEU A 110 -14.64 21.85 2.22
N LYS A 111 -14.83 22.10 3.52
CA LYS A 111 -14.67 21.08 4.56
C LYS A 111 -15.71 19.96 4.41
N GLN A 112 -16.97 20.30 4.20
CA GLN A 112 -18.04 19.31 4.00
C GLN A 112 -17.83 18.51 2.70
N PHE A 113 -17.45 19.18 1.61
CA PHE A 113 -16.99 18.53 0.37
C PHE A 113 -15.84 17.56 0.63
N GLY A 114 -14.82 17.99 1.37
CA GLY A 114 -13.68 17.16 1.74
C GLY A 114 -14.07 15.89 2.50
N LEU A 115 -14.97 16.00 3.48
CA LEU A 115 -15.49 14.84 4.23
C LEU A 115 -16.25 13.87 3.32
N ARG A 116 -17.04 14.38 2.37
CA ARG A 116 -17.76 13.51 1.41
C ARG A 116 -16.79 12.79 0.48
N VAL A 117 -15.80 13.50 -0.06
CA VAL A 117 -14.74 12.90 -0.88
C VAL A 117 -13.97 11.83 -0.10
N GLN A 118 -13.59 12.13 1.15
CA GLN A 118 -12.94 11.16 2.03
C GLN A 118 -13.78 9.88 2.18
N TRP A 119 -15.06 10.03 2.49
CA TRP A 119 -15.98 8.90 2.64
C TRP A 119 -16.08 8.07 1.35
N VAL A 120 -16.17 8.72 0.18
CA VAL A 120 -16.18 8.02 -1.12
C VAL A 120 -14.92 7.17 -1.31
N PHE A 121 -13.74 7.75 -1.07
CA PHE A 121 -12.46 7.03 -1.25
C PHE A 121 -12.23 5.94 -0.20
N MET A 122 -12.80 6.12 0.98
CA MET A 122 -12.66 5.19 2.11
C MET A 122 -13.66 4.04 2.05
N SER A 123 -14.91 4.27 1.66
CA SER A 123 -16.03 3.34 1.89
C SER A 123 -16.63 2.76 0.61
N LYS A 124 -16.31 3.28 -0.57
CA LYS A 124 -16.91 2.77 -1.80
C LYS A 124 -16.18 1.52 -2.31
N ASP A 125 -16.80 0.35 -2.13
CA ASP A 125 -16.26 -0.96 -2.50
C ASP A 125 -15.71 -1.03 -3.92
N LYS A 126 -16.44 -0.50 -4.89
CA LYS A 126 -16.03 -0.49 -6.31
C LYS A 126 -14.74 0.33 -6.53
N LEU A 127 -14.54 1.41 -5.78
CA LEU A 127 -13.32 2.22 -5.86
C LEU A 127 -12.15 1.51 -5.17
N GLN A 128 -12.41 0.87 -4.03
CA GLN A 128 -11.43 0.00 -3.36
C GLN A 128 -11.02 -1.19 -4.23
N PHE A 129 -11.93 -1.74 -5.04
CA PHE A 129 -11.61 -2.76 -6.02
C PHE A 129 -10.58 -2.26 -7.04
N TYR A 130 -10.78 -1.07 -7.63
CA TYR A 130 -9.80 -0.51 -8.57
C TYR A 130 -8.44 -0.24 -7.91
N ARG A 131 -8.43 0.26 -6.67
CA ARG A 131 -7.20 0.37 -5.88
C ARG A 131 -6.51 -0.98 -5.67
N GLY A 132 -7.28 -1.99 -5.27
CA GLY A 132 -6.80 -3.36 -5.12
C GLY A 132 -6.23 -3.93 -6.42
N ALA A 133 -6.87 -3.63 -7.55
CA ALA A 133 -6.40 -3.99 -8.88
C ALA A 133 -5.04 -3.36 -9.20
N LEU A 134 -4.87 -2.06 -8.95
CA LEU A 134 -3.59 -1.36 -9.16
C LEU A 134 -2.47 -1.92 -8.28
N ARG A 135 -2.76 -2.20 -7.00
CA ARG A 135 -1.79 -2.85 -6.09
C ARG A 135 -1.38 -4.23 -6.58
N ALA A 136 -2.36 -5.02 -7.06
CA ALA A 136 -2.08 -6.33 -7.63
C ALA A 136 -1.21 -6.21 -8.89
N GLN A 137 -1.52 -5.28 -9.80
CA GLN A 137 -0.70 -5.07 -11.01
C GLN A 137 0.70 -4.55 -10.67
N HIS A 138 0.85 -3.68 -9.67
CA HIS A 138 2.16 -3.25 -9.19
C HIS A 138 3.01 -4.46 -8.79
N ARG A 139 2.46 -5.41 -8.02
CA ARG A 139 3.19 -6.65 -7.66
C ARG A 139 3.56 -7.47 -8.89
N LEU A 140 2.63 -7.67 -9.83
CA LEU A 140 2.91 -8.42 -11.07
C LEU A 140 4.03 -7.78 -11.91
N LEU A 141 4.03 -6.45 -12.02
CA LEU A 141 5.07 -5.69 -12.72
C LEU A 141 6.42 -5.83 -12.02
N ASP A 142 6.45 -5.77 -10.70
CA ASP A 142 7.66 -5.88 -9.90
C ASP A 142 8.29 -7.27 -10.06
N THR A 143 7.48 -8.33 -9.94
CA THR A 143 7.93 -9.72 -10.24
C THR A 143 8.45 -9.85 -11.66
N THR A 144 7.78 -9.20 -12.63
CA THR A 144 8.21 -9.27 -14.03
C THR A 144 9.54 -8.56 -14.24
N LEU A 145 9.76 -7.42 -13.57
CA LEU A 145 11.04 -6.74 -13.57
C LEU A 145 12.15 -7.59 -12.92
N GLU A 146 11.87 -8.22 -11.79
CA GLU A 146 12.82 -9.13 -11.13
C GLU A 146 13.22 -10.30 -12.04
N MET A 147 12.26 -10.93 -12.73
CA MET A 147 12.55 -11.99 -13.70
C MET A 147 13.45 -11.49 -14.83
N MET A 148 13.19 -10.30 -15.37
CA MET A 148 14.01 -9.71 -16.44
C MET A 148 15.43 -9.40 -15.96
N ILE A 149 15.57 -8.82 -14.77
CA ILE A 149 16.87 -8.53 -14.16
C ILE A 149 17.63 -9.83 -13.91
N LEU A 150 16.99 -10.83 -13.30
CA LEU A 150 17.58 -12.13 -12.98
C LEU A 150 18.09 -12.83 -14.25
N GLN A 151 17.30 -12.84 -15.34
CA GLN A 151 17.73 -13.39 -16.62
C GLN A 151 18.95 -12.65 -17.19
N SER A 152 19.03 -11.32 -16.99
CA SER A 152 20.13 -10.51 -17.49
C SER A 152 21.42 -10.58 -16.65
N VAL A 153 21.30 -10.74 -15.33
CA VAL A 153 22.43 -10.78 -14.37
C VAL A 153 23.01 -12.18 -14.24
N ARG A 154 22.24 -13.20 -14.66
CA ARG A 154 22.59 -14.63 -14.58
C ARG A 154 24.04 -14.94 -14.96
N GLU A 155 24.57 -14.26 -15.98
CA GLU A 155 25.91 -14.55 -16.53
C GLU A 155 27.05 -13.85 -15.77
N GLN A 156 26.75 -12.88 -14.90
CA GLN A 156 27.77 -11.97 -14.36
C GLN A 156 28.16 -12.26 -12.91
N ASN A 157 27.22 -12.65 -12.04
CA ASN A 157 27.53 -12.79 -10.60
C ASN A 157 26.61 -13.81 -9.87
N PRO A 158 27.14 -14.92 -9.34
CA PRO A 158 26.34 -15.96 -8.67
C PRO A 158 25.71 -15.50 -7.34
N GLN A 159 26.32 -14.56 -6.62
CA GLN A 159 25.77 -14.06 -5.35
C GLN A 159 24.51 -13.23 -5.59
N ASN A 160 24.55 -12.35 -6.60
CA ASN A 160 23.38 -11.55 -6.97
C ASN A 160 22.22 -12.44 -7.45
N THR A 161 22.53 -13.51 -8.17
CA THR A 161 21.54 -14.51 -8.61
C THR A 161 20.79 -15.13 -7.43
N TYR A 162 21.49 -15.50 -6.35
CA TYR A 162 20.85 -16.10 -5.17
C TYR A 162 19.88 -15.13 -4.47
N VAL A 163 20.30 -13.87 -4.29
CA VAL A 163 19.44 -12.85 -3.66
C VAL A 163 18.19 -12.58 -4.51
N LEU A 164 18.36 -12.45 -5.82
CA LEU A 164 17.23 -12.25 -6.75
C LEU A 164 16.30 -13.47 -6.81
N GLN A 165 16.84 -14.69 -6.67
CA GLN A 165 16.04 -15.90 -6.60
C GLN A 165 15.11 -15.89 -5.38
N ILE A 166 15.63 -15.51 -4.21
CA ILE A 166 14.82 -15.40 -2.98
C ILE A 166 13.75 -14.31 -3.14
N SER A 167 14.11 -13.16 -3.70
CA SER A 167 13.16 -12.07 -3.97
C SER A 167 12.00 -12.56 -4.83
N LEU A 168 12.32 -13.30 -5.90
CA LEU A 168 11.33 -13.87 -6.81
C LEU A 168 10.44 -14.92 -6.13
N GLU A 169 11.00 -15.80 -5.28
CA GLU A 169 10.24 -16.77 -4.49
C GLU A 169 9.23 -16.08 -3.57
N ASN A 170 9.66 -15.05 -2.82
CA ASN A 170 8.77 -14.25 -1.97
C ASN A 170 7.68 -13.56 -2.78
N SER A 171 8.03 -13.04 -3.96
CA SER A 171 7.08 -12.35 -4.82
C SER A 171 6.01 -13.32 -5.39
N ILE A 172 6.41 -14.54 -5.75
CA ILE A 172 5.49 -15.61 -6.19
C ILE A 172 4.45 -15.90 -5.10
N ASP A 173 4.89 -16.03 -3.85
CA ASP A 173 3.99 -16.28 -2.73
C ASP A 173 3.04 -15.12 -2.47
N GLY A 174 3.52 -13.87 -2.63
CA GLY A 174 2.68 -12.67 -2.62
C GLY A 174 1.56 -12.70 -3.67
N ILE A 175 1.87 -13.15 -4.89
CA ILE A 175 0.87 -13.30 -5.96
C ILE A 175 -0.12 -14.42 -5.64
N ARG A 176 0.34 -15.58 -5.15
CA ARG A 176 -0.54 -16.68 -4.74
C ARG A 176 -1.51 -16.27 -3.64
N ASN A 177 -1.02 -15.55 -2.64
CA ASN A 177 -1.84 -14.99 -1.57
C ASN A 177 -2.90 -14.03 -2.13
N THR A 178 -2.51 -13.13 -3.04
CA THR A 178 -3.44 -12.20 -3.70
C THR A 178 -4.54 -12.96 -4.48
N LEU A 179 -4.18 -14.00 -5.24
CA LEU A 179 -5.14 -14.83 -5.98
C LEU A 179 -6.08 -15.63 -5.07
N ASN A 180 -5.58 -16.10 -3.93
CA ASN A 180 -6.40 -16.80 -2.94
C ASN A 180 -7.38 -15.86 -2.24
N SER A 181 -6.95 -14.64 -1.89
CA SER A 181 -7.83 -13.60 -1.35
C SER A 181 -8.87 -13.13 -2.37
N ALA A 182 -8.54 -13.11 -3.66
CA ALA A 182 -9.45 -12.70 -4.72
C ALA A 182 -10.65 -13.66 -4.92
N LYS A 183 -10.62 -14.88 -4.36
CA LYS A 183 -11.76 -15.82 -4.40
C LYS A 183 -12.98 -15.28 -3.66
N TYR A 184 -12.79 -14.35 -2.73
CA TYR A 184 -13.86 -13.71 -1.97
C TYR A 184 -14.47 -12.48 -2.64
N LEU A 185 -13.91 -12.04 -3.78
CA LEU A 185 -14.38 -10.88 -4.55
C LEU A 185 -15.33 -11.29 -5.70
N ARG A 186 -15.86 -12.52 -5.70
CA ARG A 186 -16.84 -12.93 -6.72
C ARG A 186 -18.10 -12.05 -6.61
N ILE A 187 -18.47 -11.46 -7.75
CA ILE A 187 -19.55 -10.47 -7.91
C ILE A 187 -20.95 -11.14 -7.92
N ASP A 188 -21.02 -12.47 -7.96
CA ASP A 188 -22.27 -13.23 -7.99
C ASP A 188 -23.01 -13.20 -6.63
N GLY A 189 -23.67 -12.08 -6.36
CA GLY A 189 -24.71 -11.95 -5.34
C GLY A 189 -24.20 -11.60 -3.94
N ALA A 190 -24.26 -10.30 -3.62
CA ALA A 190 -23.96 -9.72 -2.32
C ALA A 190 -22.52 -9.98 -1.83
N ILE A 191 -21.62 -9.03 -2.13
CA ILE A 191 -20.35 -8.90 -1.40
C ILE A 191 -20.72 -8.80 0.09
N PRO A 192 -20.30 -9.73 0.96
CA PRO A 192 -20.50 -9.57 2.39
C PRO A 192 -19.72 -8.32 2.80
N MET A 193 -20.42 -7.23 3.12
CA MET A 193 -19.84 -5.94 3.50
C MET A 193 -18.79 -6.04 4.63
N GLY A 194 -18.70 -7.15 5.35
CA GLY A 194 -17.70 -7.38 6.40
C GLY A 194 -16.28 -7.76 5.91
N LEU A 195 -16.04 -7.93 4.61
CA LEU A 195 -14.71 -8.32 4.11
C LEU A 195 -13.78 -7.12 3.85
N VAL A 196 -14.36 -5.95 3.57
CA VAL A 196 -13.62 -4.68 3.51
C VAL A 196 -13.01 -4.32 4.86
N ASP A 197 -13.70 -4.62 5.97
CA ASP A 197 -13.19 -4.39 7.33
C ASP A 197 -11.96 -5.23 7.67
N LYS A 198 -11.79 -6.42 7.07
CA LYS A 198 -10.58 -7.23 7.24
C LYS A 198 -9.37 -6.70 6.46
N PHE A 199 -9.60 -5.88 5.44
CA PHE A 199 -8.53 -5.27 4.63
C PHE A 199 -8.23 -3.82 5.05
N ILE A 200 -9.15 -3.14 5.74
CA ILE A 200 -9.07 -1.70 6.02
C ILE A 200 -9.34 -1.37 7.50
N GLY A 201 -9.57 -2.35 8.38
CA GLY A 201 -9.68 -2.19 9.84
C GLY A 201 -10.46 -0.94 10.24
N VAL A 202 -11.63 -0.73 9.65
CA VAL A 202 -12.54 0.35 10.03
C VAL A 202 -13.29 -0.14 11.25
N THR A 203 -13.20 0.58 12.37
CA THR A 203 -13.94 0.22 13.58
C THR A 203 -15.39 0.68 13.43
N PRO A 204 -16.37 -0.03 14.04
CA PRO A 204 -17.77 0.39 14.06
C PRO A 204 -17.98 1.84 14.56
N GLU A 205 -17.10 2.33 15.43
CA GLU A 205 -17.13 3.69 16.00
C GLU A 205 -16.85 4.79 14.96
N MET A 206 -16.01 4.55 13.94
CA MET A 206 -15.82 5.52 12.85
C MET A 206 -17.06 5.67 11.97
N ARG A 207 -17.94 4.65 11.97
CA ARG A 207 -19.18 4.65 11.21
C ARG A 207 -20.22 5.59 11.84
N GLU A 208 -20.30 5.64 13.17
CA GLU A 208 -21.25 6.51 13.88
C GLU A 208 -20.92 8.01 13.75
N HIS A 209 -19.64 8.37 13.64
CA HIS A 209 -19.23 9.77 13.43
C HIS A 209 -19.32 10.26 11.97
N LEU A 210 -19.48 9.35 11.00
CA LEU A 210 -19.60 9.66 9.57
C LEU A 210 -21.03 9.52 9.03
N LEU A 211 -21.95 8.98 9.83
CA LEU A 211 -23.37 9.17 9.61
C LEU A 211 -23.69 10.64 9.94
N LEU A 212 -23.59 11.50 8.93
CA LEU A 212 -24.38 12.73 8.94
C LEU A 212 -25.83 12.33 9.24
N PRO A 213 -26.56 13.05 10.11
CA PRO A 213 -27.94 12.73 10.39
C PRO A 213 -28.70 12.73 9.07
N SER A 214 -29.11 11.55 8.62
CA SER A 214 -30.10 11.42 7.57
C SER A 214 -31.36 12.08 8.12
N LEU A 215 -31.72 13.24 7.59
CA LEU A 215 -32.95 13.97 7.92
C LEU A 215 -34.15 13.20 7.34
N GLU A 216 -34.41 12.00 7.87
CA GLU A 216 -35.69 11.35 7.72
C GLU A 216 -36.72 12.21 8.47
N HIS A 217 -37.55 12.89 7.68
CA HIS A 217 -38.69 13.66 8.14
C HIS A 217 -39.64 12.75 8.94
N GLN A 218 -39.54 12.82 10.26
CA GLN A 218 -40.55 12.28 11.16
C GLN A 218 -41.70 13.31 11.24
N PRO A 219 -42.95 12.95 10.89
CA PRO A 219 -44.07 13.86 11.02
C PRO A 219 -44.33 14.14 12.50
N ARG A 220 -44.12 15.39 12.94
CA ARG A 220 -44.49 15.86 14.27
C ARG A 220 -46.01 15.89 14.38
N ALA A 221 -46.56 14.92 15.12
CA ALA A 221 -47.88 15.05 15.72
C ALA A 221 -47.83 16.18 16.75
N LEU A 222 -48.82 17.07 16.65
CA LEU A 222 -49.14 18.11 17.62
C LEU A 222 -49.54 17.45 18.93
N ASP A 223 -48.89 17.83 20.02
CA ASP A 223 -49.51 17.74 21.34
C ASP A 223 -49.27 19.03 22.12
N ASP A 224 -50.35 19.44 22.75
CA ASP A 224 -50.66 20.73 23.32
C ASP A 224 -50.40 20.71 24.85
N ARG A 225 -50.26 21.92 25.44
CA ARG A 225 -50.29 22.27 26.88
C ARG A 225 -49.13 21.88 27.81
N SER A 226 -48.36 22.87 28.26
CA SER A 226 -48.65 23.64 29.50
C SER A 226 -47.43 24.41 30.05
N SER A 227 -47.60 25.74 30.12
CA SER A 227 -47.06 26.72 31.06
C SER A 227 -46.02 26.32 32.11
N SER A 228 -44.90 27.06 32.12
CA SER A 228 -44.47 27.85 33.28
C SER A 228 -43.52 28.98 32.86
N ALA A 229 -43.74 30.14 33.46
CA ALA A 229 -43.13 31.43 33.17
C ALA A 229 -41.64 31.46 33.49
N VAL A 230 -40.83 32.00 32.57
CA VAL A 230 -39.45 32.42 32.83
C VAL A 230 -39.22 33.81 32.23
N THR A 231 -38.66 34.67 33.07
CA THR A 231 -38.35 36.08 32.89
C THR A 231 -37.53 36.35 31.63
N THR A 232 -38.03 37.28 30.82
CA THR A 232 -37.45 37.79 29.58
C THR A 232 -36.34 38.82 29.87
N THR A 233 -35.09 38.43 29.61
CA THR A 233 -33.98 39.38 29.42
C THR A 233 -33.82 39.61 27.93
N SER A 234 -34.15 40.83 27.48
CA SER A 234 -34.05 41.29 26.10
C SER A 234 -32.59 41.47 25.68
N VAL A 235 -31.98 40.39 25.18
CA VAL A 235 -30.76 40.44 24.36
C VAL A 235 -31.19 40.87 22.95
N SER A 236 -30.58 41.95 22.45
CA SER A 236 -30.72 42.36 21.05
C SER A 236 -30.17 41.24 20.15
N THR A 237 -31.08 40.50 19.55
CA THR A 237 -30.80 39.59 18.44
C THR A 237 -30.44 40.46 17.24
N GLU A 238 -29.15 40.65 17.01
CA GLU A 238 -28.68 40.96 15.67
C GLU A 238 -29.20 39.85 14.74
N PRO A 239 -29.68 40.17 13.52
CA PRO A 239 -30.06 39.15 12.56
C PRO A 239 -28.80 38.36 12.21
N THR A 240 -28.59 37.24 12.91
CA THR A 240 -27.68 36.20 12.47
C THR A 240 -28.20 35.76 11.11
N ASP A 241 -27.42 36.09 10.09
CA ASP A 241 -27.58 35.68 8.71
C ASP A 241 -27.47 34.14 8.65
N GLU A 242 -28.54 33.47 9.10
CA GLU A 242 -28.74 32.03 9.13
C GLU A 242 -29.10 31.48 7.74
N GLY A 243 -29.15 32.34 6.73
CA GLY A 243 -29.32 31.95 5.35
C GLY A 243 -28.08 31.25 4.81
N ASP A 244 -28.23 29.97 4.43
CA ASP A 244 -27.33 29.29 3.49
C ASP A 244 -25.92 28.93 4.03
N ASN A 245 -25.87 28.29 5.21
CA ASN A 245 -24.64 27.70 5.76
C ASN A 245 -24.52 26.17 5.58
N SER A 246 -25.54 25.50 5.02
CA SER A 246 -25.45 24.08 4.65
C SER A 246 -24.91 23.95 3.23
N ILE A 247 -24.17 22.88 2.92
CA ILE A 247 -24.10 22.45 1.53
C ILE A 247 -25.54 22.13 1.10
N ASP A 248 -25.94 22.68 -0.05
CA ASP A 248 -27.23 22.37 -0.66
C ASP A 248 -27.32 20.86 -0.84
N GLU A 249 -28.41 20.24 -0.41
CA GLU A 249 -28.63 18.79 -0.54
C GLU A 249 -28.42 18.32 -1.99
N GLU A 250 -28.76 19.19 -2.95
CA GLU A 250 -28.49 19.06 -4.38
C GLU A 250 -27.01 18.79 -4.71
N ILE A 251 -26.06 19.40 -3.99
CA ILE A 251 -24.63 19.22 -4.20
C ILE A 251 -24.16 17.86 -3.66
N VAL A 252 -24.67 17.43 -2.50
CA VAL A 252 -24.36 16.09 -1.97
C VAL A 252 -24.86 15.03 -2.95
N GLU A 253 -26.09 15.21 -3.44
CA GLU A 253 -26.68 14.35 -4.47
C GLU A 253 -25.90 14.42 -5.78
N PHE A 254 -25.37 15.59 -6.16
CA PHE A 254 -24.50 15.73 -7.33
C PHE A 254 -23.19 14.95 -7.19
N ILE A 255 -22.49 15.05 -6.05
CA ILE A 255 -21.26 14.28 -5.81
C ILE A 255 -21.55 12.79 -5.86
N ASP A 256 -22.63 12.36 -5.20
CA ASP A 256 -23.02 10.96 -5.14
C ASP A 256 -23.43 10.41 -6.49
N SER A 257 -24.26 11.14 -7.23
CA SER A 257 -24.69 10.76 -8.58
C SER A 257 -23.53 10.74 -9.55
N THR A 258 -22.58 11.67 -9.44
CA THR A 258 -21.40 11.69 -10.31
C THR A 258 -20.45 10.53 -10.01
N VAL A 259 -20.16 10.29 -8.72
CA VAL A 259 -19.34 9.16 -8.29
C VAL A 259 -20.03 7.82 -8.59
N ARG A 260 -21.36 7.75 -8.47
CA ARG A 260 -22.17 6.59 -8.87
C ARG A 260 -22.13 6.40 -10.38
N GLY A 261 -22.30 7.48 -11.14
CA GLY A 261 -22.21 7.47 -12.60
C GLY A 261 -20.88 6.95 -13.09
N GLU A 262 -19.76 7.53 -12.66
CA GLU A 262 -18.43 7.12 -13.14
C GLU A 262 -18.01 5.74 -12.63
N VAL A 263 -18.25 5.42 -11.36
CA VAL A 263 -17.76 4.17 -10.78
C VAL A 263 -18.69 3.01 -11.06
N ASP A 264 -19.99 3.18 -10.87
CA ASP A 264 -20.92 2.06 -10.87
C ASP A 264 -21.21 1.61 -12.29
N THR A 265 -21.50 2.56 -13.21
CA THR A 265 -21.81 2.21 -14.60
C THR A 265 -20.63 1.55 -15.31
N ARG A 266 -19.40 1.97 -15.00
CA ARG A 266 -18.19 1.33 -15.54
C ARG A 266 -17.95 -0.02 -14.90
N PHE A 267 -18.07 -0.11 -13.58
CA PHE A 267 -17.84 -1.37 -12.87
C PHE A 267 -18.83 -2.47 -13.32
N ASP A 268 -20.10 -2.13 -13.50
CA ASP A 268 -21.11 -3.12 -13.89
C ASP A 268 -20.88 -3.61 -15.34
N LYS A 269 -20.24 -2.79 -16.19
CA LYS A 269 -19.89 -3.17 -17.56
C LYS A 269 -18.59 -3.95 -17.67
N THR A 270 -17.56 -3.57 -16.91
CA THR A 270 -16.18 -4.04 -17.14
C THR A 270 -15.49 -4.64 -15.92
N GLY A 271 -16.10 -4.60 -14.73
CA GLY A 271 -15.46 -5.04 -13.50
C GLY A 271 -15.13 -6.53 -13.49
N GLN A 272 -16.05 -7.36 -14.00
CA GLN A 272 -15.85 -8.80 -14.12
C GLN A 272 -14.75 -9.15 -15.15
N ASP A 273 -14.78 -8.50 -16.32
CA ASP A 273 -13.77 -8.68 -17.35
C ASP A 273 -12.37 -8.28 -16.85
N LEU A 274 -12.29 -7.12 -16.17
CA LEU A 274 -11.05 -6.64 -15.58
C LEU A 274 -10.49 -7.64 -14.55
N TRP A 275 -11.37 -8.22 -13.71
CA TRP A 275 -10.97 -9.22 -12.72
C TRP A 275 -10.47 -10.52 -13.37
N GLU A 276 -11.12 -11.01 -14.44
CA GLU A 276 -10.64 -12.22 -15.11
C GLU A 276 -9.31 -11.95 -15.82
N ASP A 277 -9.13 -10.78 -16.44
CA ASP A 277 -7.86 -10.40 -17.05
C ASP A 277 -6.74 -10.30 -16.01
N MET A 278 -7.00 -9.73 -14.84
CA MET A 278 -6.07 -9.75 -13.71
C MET A 278 -5.66 -11.17 -13.32
N ARG A 279 -6.61 -12.12 -13.28
CA ARG A 279 -6.34 -13.52 -12.96
C ARG A 279 -5.54 -14.22 -14.06
N VAL A 280 -5.84 -13.93 -15.32
CA VAL A 280 -5.10 -14.45 -16.47
C VAL A 280 -3.65 -13.94 -16.40
N ALA A 281 -3.45 -12.64 -16.24
CA ALA A 281 -2.13 -12.04 -16.09
C ALA A 281 -1.35 -12.62 -14.90
N SER A 282 -1.98 -12.71 -13.72
CA SER A 282 -1.35 -13.30 -12.53
C SER A 282 -0.90 -14.75 -12.75
N ARG A 283 -1.73 -15.58 -13.38
CA ARG A 283 -1.38 -16.97 -13.71
C ARG A 283 -0.24 -17.05 -14.72
N LYS A 284 -0.18 -16.15 -15.70
CA LYS A 284 0.93 -16.07 -16.66
C LYS A 284 2.24 -15.68 -15.95
N VAL A 285 2.23 -14.65 -15.09
CA VAL A 285 3.39 -14.27 -14.28
C VAL A 285 3.88 -15.43 -13.42
N LEU A 286 2.98 -16.11 -12.70
CA LEU A 286 3.34 -17.26 -11.85
C LEU A 286 4.02 -18.37 -12.64
N ARG A 287 3.42 -18.81 -13.75
CA ARG A 287 4.01 -19.86 -14.60
C ARG A 287 5.38 -19.47 -15.12
N HIS A 288 5.57 -18.20 -15.49
CA HIS A 288 6.86 -17.73 -15.98
C HIS A 288 7.90 -17.67 -14.87
N ALA A 289 7.54 -17.15 -13.70
CA ALA A 289 8.42 -17.05 -12.55
C ALA A 289 8.88 -18.44 -12.08
N GLU A 290 7.95 -19.40 -11.99
CA GLU A 290 8.25 -20.80 -11.69
C GLU A 290 9.16 -21.43 -12.75
N ALA A 291 8.93 -21.16 -14.04
CA ALA A 291 9.81 -21.66 -15.10
C ALA A 291 11.23 -21.08 -15.01
N VAL A 292 11.37 -19.79 -14.69
CA VAL A 292 12.67 -19.14 -14.47
C VAL A 292 13.39 -19.74 -13.26
N LEU A 293 12.70 -19.95 -12.14
CA LEU A 293 13.28 -20.59 -10.96
C LEU A 293 13.71 -22.04 -11.24
N ASN A 294 12.90 -22.81 -11.96
CA ASN A 294 13.23 -24.19 -12.31
C ASN A 294 14.44 -24.26 -13.25
N ASP A 295 14.54 -23.39 -14.25
CA ASP A 295 15.70 -23.31 -15.14
C ASP A 295 16.99 -22.89 -14.41
N MET A 296 16.88 -22.16 -13.29
CA MET A 296 18.03 -21.87 -12.43
C MET A 296 18.46 -23.08 -11.61
N GLN A 297 17.54 -23.94 -11.19
CA GLN A 297 17.84 -25.14 -10.40
C GLN A 297 18.40 -26.29 -11.23
N THR A 298 17.96 -26.45 -12.48
CA THR A 298 18.39 -27.56 -13.35
C THR A 298 19.80 -27.35 -13.91
N ARG A 299 20.26 -26.10 -14.07
CA ARG A 299 21.64 -25.80 -14.48
C ARG A 299 22.60 -25.82 -13.30
N LYS A 300 22.59 -26.90 -12.52
CA LYS A 300 23.78 -27.20 -11.71
C LYS A 300 24.97 -27.31 -12.67
N PRO A 301 26.13 -26.73 -12.34
CA PRO A 301 27.27 -26.75 -13.23
C PRO A 301 27.66 -28.21 -13.48
N ASP A 302 27.37 -28.72 -14.67
CA ASP A 302 27.75 -30.05 -15.18
C ASP A 302 29.29 -30.19 -15.35
N GLY A 303 30.06 -29.40 -14.59
CA GLY A 303 31.51 -29.22 -14.72
C GLY A 303 32.25 -29.14 -13.39
N GLU A 304 31.63 -29.49 -12.25
CA GLU A 304 32.42 -30.11 -11.18
C GLU A 304 32.74 -31.54 -11.64
N ASP A 305 33.70 -31.62 -12.57
CA ASP A 305 34.54 -32.78 -12.76
C ASP A 305 34.88 -33.31 -11.38
N GLU A 306 34.69 -34.61 -11.20
CA GLU A 306 35.15 -35.38 -10.05
C GLU A 306 36.64 -35.12 -9.81
N THR A 307 36.99 -34.01 -9.13
CA THR A 307 38.21 -33.97 -8.35
C THR A 307 37.98 -35.00 -7.26
N LYS A 308 38.48 -36.21 -7.57
CA LYS A 308 38.68 -37.33 -6.65
C LYS A 308 38.81 -36.80 -5.23
N PRO A 309 38.06 -37.34 -4.25
CA PRO A 309 38.24 -36.96 -2.87
C PRO A 309 39.71 -37.17 -2.52
N LEU A 310 40.46 -36.06 -2.44
CA LEU A 310 41.81 -36.03 -1.91
C LEU A 310 41.66 -36.39 -0.44
N SER A 311 41.81 -37.68 -0.18
CA SER A 311 42.25 -38.30 1.05
C SER A 311 41.92 -37.50 2.30
N SER A 312 40.78 -37.83 2.90
CA SER A 312 40.37 -37.51 4.27
C SER A 312 41.29 -38.12 5.35
N GLN A 313 42.56 -38.40 5.03
CA GLN A 313 43.50 -39.11 5.90
C GLN A 313 44.58 -38.22 6.55
N ALA A 314 44.56 -36.90 6.34
CA ALA A 314 45.59 -35.99 6.88
C ALA A 314 45.09 -34.95 7.91
N LEU A 315 43.87 -35.08 8.45
CA LEU A 315 43.34 -34.17 9.50
C LEU A 315 42.75 -34.90 10.72
N GLY A 316 43.22 -36.11 10.97
CA GLY A 316 42.85 -36.90 12.16
C GLY A 316 43.98 -36.95 13.17
N ARG A 317 44.41 -35.82 13.77
CA ARG A 317 45.21 -35.77 15.03
C ARG A 317 45.59 -34.34 15.45
N ALA A 318 44.63 -33.49 15.79
CA ALA A 318 44.86 -32.35 16.72
C ALA A 318 43.57 -31.58 17.01
N GLN A 319 42.57 -32.20 17.65
CA GLN A 319 41.56 -31.47 18.44
C GLN A 319 40.65 -32.47 19.15
N ARG A 320 41.13 -32.94 20.30
CA ARG A 320 40.27 -33.42 21.38
C ARG A 320 40.71 -32.61 22.60
N GLN A 321 39.73 -32.01 23.28
CA GLN A 321 39.83 -31.08 24.42
C GLN A 321 39.82 -29.59 24.05
N GLY A 322 38.62 -29.12 23.70
CA GLY A 322 38.21 -27.73 23.85
C GLY A 322 36.70 -27.76 23.98
N VAL A 323 36.18 -27.49 25.17
CA VAL A 323 34.74 -27.44 25.46
C VAL A 323 34.09 -26.45 24.48
N ASP A 324 33.08 -26.91 23.75
CA ASP A 324 32.25 -26.09 22.86
C ASP A 324 31.56 -24.99 23.67
N HIS A 325 32.23 -23.84 23.82
CA HIS A 325 31.56 -22.60 24.11
C HIS A 325 30.76 -22.23 22.86
N VAL A 326 29.52 -22.74 22.79
CA VAL A 326 28.48 -22.15 21.94
C VAL A 326 28.53 -20.65 22.22
N ALA A 327 28.92 -19.87 21.23
CA ALA A 327 29.07 -18.42 21.38
C ALA A 327 27.69 -17.85 21.73
N THR A 328 27.44 -17.66 23.03
CA THR A 328 26.28 -16.98 23.62
C THR A 328 26.39 -15.49 23.31
N GLY A 329 26.24 -15.13 22.04
CA GLY A 329 26.18 -13.74 21.64
C GLY A 329 24.75 -13.21 21.72
N SER A 330 24.61 -11.90 21.91
CA SER A 330 23.34 -11.19 21.80
C SER A 330 23.17 -10.59 20.41
N ILE A 331 21.94 -10.29 20.02
CA ILE A 331 21.63 -9.40 18.88
C ILE A 331 21.05 -8.10 19.42
N THR A 332 21.37 -6.98 18.78
CA THR A 332 20.78 -5.68 19.12
C THR A 332 19.64 -5.38 18.16
N PHE A 333 18.41 -5.35 18.65
CA PHE A 333 17.23 -5.00 17.86
C PHE A 333 16.84 -3.54 18.10
N LYS A 334 16.75 -2.72 17.06
CA LYS A 334 16.25 -1.33 17.12
C LYS A 334 14.84 -1.26 16.56
N ASN A 335 13.89 -0.78 17.36
CA ASN A 335 12.52 -0.55 16.91
C ASN A 335 12.42 0.71 16.02
N ALA A 336 11.21 1.02 15.55
CA ALA A 336 10.94 2.19 14.70
C ALA A 336 11.13 3.54 15.42
N ASP A 337 11.24 3.57 16.75
CA ASP A 337 11.58 4.77 17.52
C ASP A 337 13.10 4.94 17.70
N GLY A 338 13.90 4.01 17.20
CA GLY A 338 15.34 3.95 17.43
C GLY A 338 15.74 3.37 18.79
N LYS A 339 14.76 2.92 19.61
CA LYS A 339 15.04 2.26 20.89
C LYS A 339 15.66 0.89 20.64
N ALA A 340 16.84 0.66 21.22
CA ALA A 340 17.59 -0.57 21.12
C ALA A 340 17.23 -1.55 22.24
N TYR A 341 17.17 -2.83 21.90
CA TYR A 341 16.91 -3.96 22.79
C TYR A 341 18.00 -5.00 22.56
N GLU A 342 18.69 -5.43 23.61
CA GLU A 342 19.62 -6.57 23.51
C GLU A 342 18.84 -7.86 23.74
N LEU A 343 18.85 -8.74 22.74
CA LEU A 343 18.12 -10.00 22.75
C LEU A 343 19.12 -11.18 22.73
N PRO A 344 18.97 -12.20 23.57
CA PRO A 344 19.82 -13.40 23.51
C PRO A 344 19.65 -14.12 22.16
N TYR A 345 20.74 -14.33 21.40
CA TYR A 345 20.62 -14.92 20.06
C TYR A 345 19.99 -16.31 20.09
N ASP A 346 20.30 -17.12 21.10
CA ASP A 346 19.82 -18.50 21.19
C ASP A 346 18.29 -18.58 21.36
N GLU A 347 17.68 -17.65 22.09
CA GLU A 347 16.22 -17.55 22.26
C GLU A 347 15.53 -17.00 21.01
N PHE A 348 16.21 -16.09 20.31
CA PHE A 348 15.68 -15.37 19.15
C PHE A 348 16.26 -15.88 17.82
N ARG A 349 16.78 -17.11 17.80
CA ARG A 349 17.37 -17.71 16.60
C ARG A 349 16.33 -17.98 15.52
N ASN A 350 15.07 -18.20 15.89
CA ASN A 350 13.98 -18.41 14.95
C ASN A 350 13.13 -17.15 14.80
N TRP A 351 12.70 -16.88 13.58
CA TRP A 351 11.80 -15.76 13.29
C TRP A 351 10.51 -15.81 14.11
N LYS A 352 9.97 -17.01 14.35
CA LYS A 352 8.72 -17.20 15.10
C LYS A 352 8.81 -16.61 16.52
N ASP A 353 9.95 -16.79 17.18
CA ASP A 353 10.18 -16.34 18.55
C ASP A 353 10.37 -14.82 18.59
N LEU A 354 11.15 -14.26 17.65
CA LEU A 354 11.25 -12.82 17.48
C LEU A 354 9.92 -12.15 17.13
N LYS A 355 9.14 -12.74 16.22
CA LYS A 355 7.83 -12.23 15.83
C LYS A 355 6.87 -12.19 17.02
N LYS A 356 6.88 -13.23 17.87
CA LYS A 356 6.09 -13.27 19.11
C LYS A 356 6.46 -12.12 20.06
N TRP A 357 7.75 -11.82 20.19
CA TRP A 357 8.21 -10.67 20.97
C TRP A 357 7.87 -9.33 20.32
N LEU A 358 7.93 -9.21 19.00
CA LEU A 358 7.50 -7.99 18.30
C LEU A 358 6.00 -7.69 18.51
N TYR A 359 5.15 -8.71 18.63
CA TYR A 359 3.74 -8.52 18.98
C TYR A 359 3.54 -7.91 20.38
N SER A 360 4.47 -8.11 21.32
CA SER A 360 4.37 -7.45 22.63
C SER A 360 4.82 -5.99 22.58
N LEU A 361 5.70 -5.62 21.65
CA LEU A 361 6.10 -4.23 21.40
C LEU A 361 5.03 -3.41 20.69
N TYR A 362 4.20 -4.05 19.85
CA TYR A 362 3.13 -3.41 19.10
C TYR A 362 1.78 -4.07 19.41
N PRO A 363 1.26 -3.90 20.63
CA PRO A 363 0.03 -4.57 21.05
C PRO A 363 -1.19 -4.06 20.27
N PHE A 364 -2.07 -4.99 19.91
CA PHE A 364 -3.40 -4.72 19.35
C PHE A 364 -4.42 -5.41 20.27
N PRO A 365 -5.59 -4.81 20.59
CA PRO A 365 -6.27 -3.68 19.94
C PRO A 365 -6.16 -2.33 20.67
N ASN A 366 -5.38 -2.19 21.73
CA ASN A 366 -5.44 -1.03 22.62
C ASN A 366 -4.16 -0.16 22.68
N PRO A 367 -3.72 0.46 21.57
CA PRO A 367 -2.55 1.34 21.58
C PRO A 367 -2.93 2.72 22.15
N GLY A 368 -2.02 3.30 22.95
CA GLY A 368 -2.24 4.55 23.66
C GLY A 368 -2.25 5.78 22.75
N SER A 369 -1.53 5.73 21.62
CA SER A 369 -1.51 6.82 20.63
C SER A 369 -1.93 6.40 19.22
N GLU A 370 -2.35 7.36 18.39
CA GLU A 370 -2.68 7.13 16.98
C GLU A 370 -1.49 6.55 16.19
N ILE A 371 -0.27 7.02 16.47
CA ILE A 371 0.96 6.51 15.85
C ILE A 371 1.16 5.03 16.23
N GLU A 372 0.95 4.67 17.49
CA GLU A 372 1.03 3.26 17.91
C GLU A 372 -0.04 2.39 17.23
N ARG A 373 -1.26 2.92 17.02
CA ARG A 373 -2.30 2.24 16.23
C ARG A 373 -1.87 1.99 14.80
N LEU A 374 -1.31 3.01 14.15
CA LEU A 374 -0.81 2.89 12.78
C LEU A 374 0.36 1.92 12.68
N ARG A 375 1.26 1.88 13.67
CA ARG A 375 2.37 0.91 13.74
C ARG A 375 1.89 -0.51 13.99
N ALA A 376 0.99 -0.72 14.94
CA ALA A 376 0.41 -2.03 15.21
C ALA A 376 -0.26 -2.60 13.96
N ARG A 377 -0.99 -1.75 13.23
CA ARG A 377 -1.60 -2.10 11.94
C ARG A 377 -0.56 -2.37 10.85
N GLY A 378 0.42 -1.48 10.68
CA GLY A 378 1.53 -1.68 9.76
C GLY A 378 2.30 -2.99 10.02
N PHE A 379 2.41 -3.39 11.29
CA PHE A 379 3.03 -4.65 11.68
C PHE A 379 2.14 -5.86 11.32
N GLN A 380 0.83 -5.79 11.59
CA GLN A 380 -0.14 -6.82 11.19
C GLN A 380 -0.20 -7.04 9.68
N ASP A 381 -0.12 -5.94 8.92
CA ASP A 381 -0.13 -5.94 7.46
C ASP A 381 1.22 -6.38 6.84
N ASN A 382 2.23 -6.65 7.68
CA ASN A 382 3.63 -6.87 7.28
C ASN A 382 4.20 -5.73 6.40
N SER A 383 3.79 -4.49 6.66
CA SER A 383 4.25 -3.27 5.98
C SER A 383 5.50 -2.69 6.66
N TYR A 384 6.53 -3.52 6.81
CA TYR A 384 7.81 -3.14 7.39
C TYR A 384 8.95 -3.96 6.78
N ASP A 385 10.16 -3.39 6.87
CA ASP A 385 11.42 -4.05 6.55
C ASP A 385 12.21 -4.28 7.84
N LEU A 386 12.95 -5.39 7.89
CA LEU A 386 14.02 -5.59 8.86
C LEU A 386 15.34 -5.31 8.16
N LEU A 387 16.16 -4.43 8.71
CA LEU A 387 17.41 -4.00 8.10
C LEU A 387 18.59 -4.51 8.93
N GLY A 388 19.58 -5.12 8.28
CA GLY A 388 20.81 -5.57 8.91
C GLY A 388 21.81 -4.43 9.18
N PRO A 389 23.04 -4.78 9.62
CA PRO A 389 24.08 -3.80 9.96
C PRO A 389 24.51 -2.89 8.81
N GLN A 390 24.34 -3.32 7.56
CA GLN A 390 24.67 -2.58 6.34
C GLN A 390 23.39 -2.06 5.64
N ASP A 391 22.30 -1.92 6.39
CA ASP A 391 20.97 -1.52 5.92
C ASP A 391 20.40 -2.45 4.81
N GLN A 392 20.87 -3.70 4.74
CA GLN A 392 20.32 -4.72 3.85
C GLN A 392 19.01 -5.28 4.39
N THR A 393 18.00 -5.46 3.54
CA THR A 393 16.72 -6.05 3.95
C THR A 393 16.88 -7.53 4.31
N ILE A 394 16.43 -7.91 5.49
CA ILE A 394 16.41 -9.27 6.02
C ILE A 394 15.00 -9.82 5.83
N VAL A 395 14.92 -10.90 5.05
CA VAL A 395 13.67 -11.63 4.83
C VAL A 395 13.36 -12.49 6.06
N PRO A 396 12.19 -12.31 6.69
CA PRO A 396 11.82 -13.03 7.92
C PRO A 396 11.99 -14.55 7.86
N GLU A 397 11.67 -15.17 6.73
CA GLU A 397 11.73 -16.62 6.51
C GLU A 397 13.16 -17.19 6.63
N TYR A 398 14.18 -16.35 6.39
CA TYR A 398 15.59 -16.73 6.44
C TYR A 398 16.32 -16.19 7.67
N TRP A 399 15.59 -15.62 8.62
CA TRP A 399 16.13 -15.02 9.83
C TRP A 399 17.24 -15.86 10.49
N GLY A 400 16.95 -17.13 10.79
CA GLY A 400 17.90 -18.02 11.49
C GLY A 400 19.11 -18.47 10.68
N LYS A 401 19.16 -18.15 9.37
CA LYS A 401 20.30 -18.42 8.49
C LYS A 401 21.14 -17.16 8.26
N VAL A 402 20.49 -16.00 8.23
CA VAL A 402 21.12 -14.72 7.84
C VAL A 402 21.66 -13.97 9.05
N VAL A 403 20.87 -13.89 10.12
CA VAL A 403 21.23 -13.11 11.32
C VAL A 403 22.29 -13.85 12.12
N LYS A 404 23.33 -13.13 12.55
CA LYS A 404 24.41 -13.67 13.37
C LYS A 404 24.47 -12.93 14.72
N PRO A 405 25.01 -13.56 15.77
CA PRO A 405 25.27 -12.86 17.02
C PRO A 405 26.15 -11.61 16.80
N GLY A 406 25.88 -10.55 17.56
CA GLY A 406 26.51 -9.23 17.45
C GLY A 406 25.87 -8.30 16.40
N TRP A 407 24.90 -8.77 15.61
CA TRP A 407 24.24 -7.92 14.62
C TRP A 407 23.32 -6.90 15.25
N THR A 408 23.33 -5.68 14.69
CA THR A 408 22.27 -4.69 14.92
C THR A 408 21.23 -4.80 13.81
N VAL A 409 20.01 -5.18 14.17
CA VAL A 409 18.86 -5.25 13.25
C VAL A 409 17.91 -4.09 13.55
N LYS A 410 17.47 -3.35 12.53
CA LYS A 410 16.52 -2.23 12.65
C LYS A 410 15.18 -2.59 12.03
N LEU A 411 14.07 -2.25 12.68
CA LEU A 411 12.74 -2.32 12.06
C LEU A 411 12.38 -0.97 11.46
N ARG A 412 11.97 -0.97 10.19
CA ARG A 412 11.53 0.23 9.46
C ARG A 412 10.19 -0.02 8.78
N PHE A 413 9.15 0.70 9.16
CA PHE A 413 7.88 0.70 8.46
C PHE A 413 8.00 1.33 7.07
N HIS A 414 7.19 0.88 6.10
CA HIS A 414 7.20 1.50 4.76
C HIS A 414 6.70 2.95 4.77
N ARG A 415 5.81 3.27 5.71
CA ARG A 415 5.38 4.66 5.94
C ARG A 415 6.45 5.42 6.72
N ALA A 416 7.06 6.41 6.07
CA ALA A 416 8.10 7.26 6.67
C ALA A 416 7.67 7.90 7.99
N SER A 417 6.42 8.37 8.08
CA SER A 417 5.86 8.99 9.30
C SER A 417 5.83 8.08 10.53
N LEU A 418 6.02 6.77 10.36
CA LEU A 418 6.05 5.81 11.45
C LEU A 418 7.47 5.51 11.97
N ASN A 419 8.52 5.98 11.31
CA ASN A 419 9.92 5.67 11.62
C ASN A 419 10.67 6.78 12.38
N ASP A 420 10.06 7.94 12.55
CA ASP A 420 10.69 9.05 13.23
C ASP A 420 10.25 9.03 14.70
N GLY A 421 11.12 8.56 15.58
CA GLY A 421 10.95 8.64 17.05
C GLY A 421 10.99 10.07 17.60
N SER A 422 10.82 11.09 16.75
CA SER A 422 10.88 12.50 17.12
C SER A 422 9.47 13.06 17.29
N PRO A 423 9.03 13.40 18.51
CA PRO A 423 7.71 13.96 18.77
C PRO A 423 7.48 15.36 18.17
N SER A 424 8.46 15.96 17.49
CA SER A 424 8.51 17.42 17.30
C SER A 424 8.12 17.94 15.91
N PHE A 425 7.90 17.10 14.90
CA PHE A 425 7.64 17.61 13.54
C PHE A 425 6.19 18.07 13.27
N TRP A 426 5.24 17.75 14.16
CA TRP A 426 3.83 18.12 13.97
C TRP A 426 3.40 19.44 14.63
N LEU A 427 4.20 19.98 15.56
CA LEU A 427 3.86 21.25 16.25
C LEU A 427 4.40 22.50 15.54
N SER A 428 5.33 22.37 14.60
CA SER A 428 5.96 23.51 13.93
C SER A 428 5.19 24.06 12.72
N THR A 429 4.18 23.35 12.21
CA THR A 429 3.38 23.80 11.06
C THR A 429 2.15 24.63 11.42
N PHE A 430 1.84 24.85 12.70
CA PHE A 430 0.65 25.61 13.13
C PHE A 430 0.92 26.97 13.82
N VAL A 431 2.17 27.31 14.15
CA VAL A 431 2.52 28.59 14.80
C VAL A 431 3.32 29.46 13.83
N GLY A 432 2.67 29.95 12.78
CA GLY A 432 3.34 30.72 11.73
C GLY A 432 2.43 31.53 10.81
N ARG A 433 1.27 32.00 11.30
CA ARG A 433 0.51 33.09 10.65
C ARG A 433 0.29 34.21 11.65
N GLY A 434 1.38 34.91 11.96
CA GLY A 434 1.34 36.22 12.58
C GLY A 434 0.78 37.24 11.59
N ILE A 435 -0.40 37.72 11.94
CA ILE A 435 -1.08 38.96 11.55
C ILE A 435 -0.08 40.04 11.06
N MET A 436 -0.08 40.33 9.76
CA MET A 436 0.39 41.62 9.22
C MET A 436 -0.82 42.53 9.11
N THR A 437 -1.04 43.38 10.12
CA THR A 437 -1.87 44.58 9.99
C THR A 437 -1.06 45.65 9.27
N LYS A 438 -1.55 46.09 8.10
CA LYS A 438 -1.05 47.31 7.44
C LYS A 438 -1.82 48.53 7.96
N ARG A 439 -1.06 49.57 8.32
CA ARG A 439 -1.51 50.97 8.34
C ARG A 439 -1.59 51.51 6.93
#